data_AF-A0A2A4R163-F1
#
_entry.id   AF-A0A2A4R163-F1
#
_cell.length_a   1.000
_cell.length_b   1.000
_cell.length_c   1.000
_cell.angle_alpha   90.00
_cell.angle_beta   90.00
_cell.angle_gamma   90.00
#
_symmetry.space_group_name_H-M   'P 1'
#
loop_
_entity.id
_entity.type
_entity.pdbx_description
1 polymer ?
#
loop_
_entity_poly.entity_id
_entity_poly.type
_entity_poly.pdbx_seq_one_letter_code
_entity_poly.pdbx_strand_id
1 'polypeptide(L)' 'NGLSYSRFMFGLTQAGITLDRKVLADIAVRDAEAFTQLAETAKANIQ' A
#
# COMPACT_ATOMS: atom_id res chain seq x y z
N ASN A 1 2.05 -1.43 -10.75
CA ASN A 1 2.54 -0.81 -9.50
C ASN A 1 4.01 -1.02 -9.15
N GLY A 2 4.76 -1.96 -9.77
CA GLY A 2 6.24 -1.99 -9.73
C GLY A 2 6.93 -2.21 -8.38
N LEU A 3 6.19 -2.15 -7.27
CA LEU A 3 6.65 -2.40 -5.91
C LEU A 3 6.45 -3.87 -5.55
N SER A 4 7.47 -4.47 -4.92
CA SER A 4 7.26 -5.73 -4.20
C SER A 4 6.32 -5.50 -3.02
N TYR A 5 5.61 -6.55 -2.61
CA TYR A 5 4.74 -6.50 -1.43
C TYR A 5 5.50 -6.03 -0.18
N SER A 6 6.73 -6.48 0.02
CA SER A 6 7.58 -6.06 1.15
C SER A 6 7.91 -4.57 1.11
N ARG A 7 8.27 -4.02 -0.07
CA ARG A 7 8.55 -2.59 -0.24
C ARG A 7 7.29 -1.77 -0.03
N PHE A 8 6.16 -2.20 -0.59
CA PHE A 8 4.86 -1.56 -0.38
C PHE A 8 4.48 -1.49 1.10
N MET A 9 4.52 -2.61 1.83
CA MET A 9 4.21 -2.64 3.27
C MET A 9 5.21 -1.81 4.09
N PHE A 10 6.49 -1.80 3.69
CA PHE A 10 7.49 -0.94 4.31
C PHE A 10 7.14 0.53 4.14
N GLY A 11 6.78 0.97 2.93
CA GLY A 11 6.36 2.35 2.67
C GLY A 11 5.11 2.77 3.44
N LEU A 12 4.11 1.89 3.55
CA LEU A 12 2.94 2.15 4.38
C LEU A 12 3.30 2.30 5.86
N THR A 13 4.18 1.43 6.36
CA THR A 13 4.67 1.51 7.74
C THR A 13 5.43 2.82 8.00
N GLN A 14 6.27 3.26 7.06
CA GLN A 14 6.99 4.53 7.14
C GLN A 14 6.05 5.74 7.10
N ALA A 15 4.95 5.64 6.34
CA ALA A 15 3.88 6.64 6.33
C ALA A 15 3.01 6.62 7.60
N GLY A 16 3.26 5.73 8.57
CA GLY A 16 2.44 5.56 9.77
C GLY A 16 1.10 4.86 9.51
N ILE A 17 0.93 4.24 8.33
CA ILE A 17 -0.29 3.56 7.92
C ILE A 17 -0.18 2.08 8.28
N THR A 18 -0.83 1.70 9.37
CA THR A 18 -0.94 0.29 9.78
C THR A 18 -2.22 -0.30 9.18
N LEU A 19 -2.09 -1.13 8.16
CA LEU A 19 -3.24 -1.72 7.45
C LEU A 19 -3.18 -3.24 7.48
N ASP A 20 -4.31 -3.87 7.82
CA ASP A 20 -4.41 -5.32 7.85
C ASP A 20 -4.33 -5.92 6.45
N ARG A 21 -3.57 -7.01 6.29
CA ARG A 21 -3.36 -7.65 4.98
C ARG A 21 -4.67 -8.10 4.32
N LYS A 22 -5.66 -8.52 5.13
CA LYS A 22 -6.98 -8.92 4.65
C LYS A 22 -7.74 -7.74 4.07
N VAL A 23 -7.73 -6.61 4.77
CA VAL A 23 -8.37 -5.37 4.32
C VAL A 23 -7.67 -4.84 3.08
N LEU A 24 -6.34 -4.87 3.05
CA LEU A 24 -5.56 -4.49 1.88
C LEU A 24 -5.93 -5.31 0.64
N ALA A 25 -6.08 -6.63 0.80
CA ALA A 25 -6.47 -7.50 -0.30
C ALA A 25 -7.90 -7.22 -0.78
N ASP A 26 -8.83 -6.95 0.15
CA ASP A 26 -10.20 -6.56 -0.20
C ASP A 26 -10.24 -5.24 -0.97
N ILE A 27 -9.48 -4.23 -0.51
CA ILE A 27 -9.33 -2.94 -1.20
C ILE A 27 -8.71 -3.15 -2.58
N ALA A 28 -7.64 -3.95 -2.70
CA ALA A 28 -6.99 -4.20 -3.99
C ALA A 28 -7.93 -4.83 -5.04
N VAL A 29 -8.92 -5.61 -4.60
CA VAL A 29 -9.89 -6.28 -5.48
C VAL A 29 -11.13 -5.43 -5.74
N ARG A 30 -11.63 -4.71 -4.72
CA ARG A 30 -12.91 -3.99 -4.78
C ARG A 30 -12.76 -2.52 -5.13
N ASP A 31 -11.61 -1.92 -4.85
CA ASP A 31 -11.34 -0.49 -5.03
C ASP A 31 -9.91 -0.25 -5.53
N ALA A 32 -9.77 -0.32 -6.86
CA ALA A 32 -8.49 -0.09 -7.52
C ALA A 32 -7.98 1.36 -7.35
N GLU A 33 -8.87 2.34 -7.16
CA GLU A 33 -8.50 3.74 -6.98
C GLU A 33 -7.85 3.94 -5.60
N ALA A 34 -8.51 3.46 -4.53
CA ALA A 34 -7.97 3.48 -3.19
C ALA A 34 -6.64 2.72 -3.09
N PHE A 35 -6.53 1.55 -3.74
CA PHE A 35 -5.28 0.80 -3.79
C PHE A 35 -4.16 1.57 -4.50
N THR A 36 -4.49 2.34 -5.54
CA THR A 36 -3.52 3.17 -6.25
C THR A 36 -3.00 4.30 -5.36
N GLN A 37 -3.88 4.98 -4.62
CA GLN A 37 -3.46 6.02 -3.66
C GLN A 37 -2.56 5.46 -2.54
N LEU A 38 -2.88 4.28 -2.03
CA LEU A 38 -2.01 3.57 -1.07
C LEU A 38 -0.65 3.23 -1.68
N ALA A 39 -0.63 2.81 -2.95
CA ALA A 39 0.61 2.48 -3.65
C ALA A 39 1.48 3.71 -3.91
N GLU A 40 0.89 4.86 -4.23
CA GLU A 40 1.62 6.12 -4.36
C GLU A 40 2.16 6.61 -3.02
N THR A 41 1.35 6.55 -1.97
CA THR A 41 1.77 6.90 -0.60
C THR A 41 2.92 6.01 -0.15
N ALA A 42 2.82 4.70 -0.39
CA ALA A 42 3.90 3.77 -0.10
C ALA A 42 5.17 4.14 -0.91
N LYS A 43 5.06 4.38 -2.23
CA LYS A 43 6.22 4.79 -3.06
C LYS A 43 6.91 6.05 -2.55
N ALA A 44 6.13 7.06 -2.12
CA ALA A 44 6.67 8.31 -1.60
C ALA A 44 7.47 8.13 -0.30
N ASN A 45 7.16 7.09 0.47
CA ASN A 45 7.77 6.79 1.77
C ASN A 45 8.74 5.59 1.74
N ILE A 46 9.09 5.11 0.54
CA ILE A 46 10.15 4.12 0.33
C ILE A 46 11.37 4.88 -0.16
N GLN A 47 12.12 5.46 0.78
CA GLN A 47 13.42 6.08 0.52
C GLN A 47 14.48 5.32 1.30
#